data_AF-E4XZE0-F1
#
_entry.id   AF-E4XZE0-F1
#
_cell.length_a   1.000
_cell.length_b   1.000
_cell.length_c   1.000
_cell.angle_alpha   90.00
_cell.angle_beta   90.00
_cell.angle_gamma   90.00
#
_symmetry.space_group_name_H-M   'P 1'
#
loop_
_entity.id
_entity.type
_entity.pdbx_description
1 polymer ?
#
loop_
_entity_poly.entity_id
_entity_poly.type
_entity_poly.pdbx_seq_one_letter_code
_entity_poly.pdbx_strand_id
1 'polypeptide(L)'
;MIPQAQGVAYLHGTKENPYFTNGGRYVFYPNGPGASAQSLPPKRGQAIMMDGGRMIHGVERTGPGYHSAHMIKGHFNRIEYQGNNTWYVMANDDLVDTFKTDEFRITFVWRSLCFRSEEEKIKFDKHIEEKEFIPHEEIFEKLEADLRKRGKLGENKGIKTMGPKAFAKLLQHVYMQYPLDVPDAWFPFNYCALGFVNPWLKTLLSPFCLDLKEKVRLNDKFPPAKKFCDPLNRTRRHTNCPEGYGEE
;
A
#
# COMPACT_ATOMS: atom_id res chain seq x y z
N MET A 1 7.99 -19.37 -13.00
CA MET A 1 7.36 -18.68 -11.86
C MET A 1 6.83 -19.74 -10.92
N ILE A 2 7.23 -19.72 -9.65
CA ILE A 2 6.72 -20.65 -8.62
C ILE A 2 5.28 -20.22 -8.29
N PRO A 3 4.26 -21.11 -8.33
CA PRO A 3 2.90 -20.77 -7.94
C PRO A 3 2.84 -20.22 -6.52
N GLN A 4 1.89 -19.32 -6.25
CA GLN A 4 1.80 -18.67 -4.94
C GLN A 4 0.41 -18.80 -4.37
N ALA A 5 0.24 -19.42 -3.20
CA ALA A 5 -1.00 -19.28 -2.45
C ALA A 5 -1.00 -17.93 -1.74
N GLN A 6 -1.99 -17.08 -2.03
CA GLN A 6 -2.21 -15.83 -1.31
C GLN A 6 -3.58 -15.84 -0.66
N GLY A 7 -3.63 -15.48 0.62
CA GLY A 7 -4.85 -15.35 1.39
C GLY A 7 -5.06 -13.94 1.92
N VAL A 8 -6.31 -13.48 1.88
CA VAL A 8 -6.76 -12.22 2.48
C VAL A 8 -7.92 -12.53 3.42
N ALA A 9 -7.73 -12.35 4.73
CA ALA A 9 -8.77 -12.55 5.74
C ALA A 9 -9.20 -11.22 6.35
N TYR A 10 -10.51 -11.06 6.57
CA TYR A 10 -11.11 -9.83 7.08
C TYR A 10 -11.50 -9.95 8.55
N LEU A 11 -11.00 -9.00 9.37
CA LEU A 11 -11.09 -9.04 10.83
C LEU A 11 -11.90 -7.88 11.44
N HIS A 12 -12.39 -6.96 10.62
CA HIS A 12 -13.23 -5.83 11.04
C HIS A 12 -14.68 -6.23 11.40
N GLY A 13 -15.47 -5.25 11.83
CA GLY A 13 -16.93 -5.37 12.03
C GLY A 13 -17.33 -6.20 13.25
N THR A 14 -18.63 -6.49 13.40
CA THR A 14 -19.19 -7.36 14.45
C THR A 14 -19.90 -8.58 13.84
N LYS A 15 -20.48 -9.46 14.66
CA LYS A 15 -21.31 -10.56 14.12
C LYS A 15 -22.61 -10.01 13.52
N GLU A 16 -23.15 -8.97 14.13
CA GLU A 16 -24.39 -8.30 13.75
C GLU A 16 -24.18 -7.42 12.51
N ASN A 17 -23.03 -6.73 12.44
CA ASN A 17 -22.63 -5.90 11.30
C ASN A 17 -21.29 -6.39 10.71
N PRO A 18 -21.30 -7.50 9.93
CA PRO A 18 -20.08 -8.14 9.47
C PRO A 18 -19.49 -7.51 8.21
N TYR A 19 -20.26 -6.74 7.44
CA TYR A 19 -19.79 -6.14 6.20
C TYR A 19 -19.19 -4.75 6.45
N PHE A 20 -18.04 -4.48 5.83
CA PHE A 20 -17.50 -3.13 5.76
C PHE A 20 -18.06 -2.44 4.52
N THR A 21 -18.75 -1.32 4.71
CA THR A 21 -19.54 -0.65 3.66
C THR A 21 -18.87 0.62 3.12
N ASN A 22 -17.82 1.12 3.77
CA ASN A 22 -17.14 2.36 3.38
C ASN A 22 -16.05 2.15 2.30
N GLY A 23 -16.44 1.48 1.20
CA GLY A 23 -15.55 1.12 0.10
C GLY A 23 -14.64 -0.07 0.42
N GLY A 24 -13.47 -0.10 -0.21
CA GLY A 24 -12.46 -1.11 0.10
C GLY A 24 -12.80 -2.54 -0.34
N ARG A 25 -13.67 -2.71 -1.34
CA ARG A 25 -13.99 -4.02 -1.91
C ARG A 25 -12.75 -4.69 -2.47
N TYR A 26 -12.73 -6.01 -2.41
CA TYR A 26 -11.72 -6.81 -3.07
C TYR A 26 -12.03 -6.87 -4.56
N VAL A 27 -11.08 -6.51 -5.42
CA VAL A 27 -11.28 -6.46 -6.88
C VAL A 27 -10.30 -7.40 -7.56
N PHE A 28 -10.77 -8.21 -8.51
CA PHE A 28 -9.94 -9.19 -9.21
C PHE A 28 -10.41 -9.41 -10.64
N TYR A 29 -9.50 -9.91 -11.49
CA TYR A 29 -9.72 -10.06 -12.93
C TYR A 29 -9.53 -11.53 -13.32
N PRO A 30 -10.57 -12.38 -13.14
CA PRO A 30 -10.43 -13.83 -13.30
C PRO A 30 -10.17 -14.25 -14.75
N ASN A 31 -10.58 -13.42 -15.71
CA ASN A 31 -10.41 -13.65 -17.14
C ASN A 31 -9.19 -12.92 -17.73
N GLY A 32 -8.31 -12.39 -16.88
CA GLY A 32 -7.05 -11.76 -17.29
C GLY A 32 -7.13 -10.28 -17.68
N PRO A 33 -6.02 -9.71 -18.18
CA PRO A 33 -5.92 -8.30 -18.56
C PRO A 33 -6.98 -7.89 -19.60
N GLY A 34 -7.62 -6.74 -19.38
CA GLY A 34 -8.61 -6.17 -20.31
C GLY A 34 -10.02 -6.77 -20.21
N ALA A 35 -10.20 -7.85 -19.45
CA ALA A 35 -11.52 -8.36 -19.12
C ALA A 35 -12.17 -7.56 -17.96
N SER A 36 -13.50 -7.68 -17.81
CA SER A 36 -14.21 -7.03 -16.71
C SER A 36 -13.74 -7.52 -15.35
N ALA A 37 -13.53 -6.57 -14.43
CA ALA A 37 -13.26 -6.86 -13.04
C ALA A 37 -14.48 -7.50 -12.35
N GLN A 38 -14.22 -8.36 -11.37
CA GLN A 38 -15.19 -8.80 -10.38
C GLN A 38 -14.84 -8.24 -9.01
N SER A 39 -15.82 -8.10 -8.12
CA SER A 39 -15.57 -7.61 -6.77
C SER A 39 -16.35 -8.32 -5.69
N LEU A 40 -15.73 -8.44 -4.51
CA LEU A 40 -16.33 -9.01 -3.31
C LEU A 40 -16.35 -7.98 -2.18
N PRO A 41 -17.50 -7.82 -1.47
CA PRO A 41 -17.56 -6.95 -0.31
C PRO A 41 -16.72 -7.52 0.84
N PRO A 42 -15.96 -6.70 1.58
CA PRO A 42 -15.17 -7.16 2.72
C PRO A 42 -16.08 -7.60 3.87
N LYS A 43 -16.05 -8.88 4.25
CA LYS A 43 -16.92 -9.43 5.30
C LYS A 43 -16.12 -10.06 6.44
N ARG A 44 -16.45 -9.74 7.69
CA ARG A 44 -15.89 -10.37 8.88
C ARG A 44 -15.89 -11.89 8.78
N GLY A 45 -14.76 -12.51 9.05
CA GLY A 45 -14.60 -13.97 9.02
C GLY A 45 -14.56 -14.56 7.61
N GLN A 46 -14.59 -13.74 6.56
CA GLN A 46 -14.32 -14.18 5.20
C GLN A 46 -12.81 -14.24 4.95
N ALA A 47 -12.38 -15.29 4.28
CA ALA A 47 -11.06 -15.40 3.68
C ALA A 47 -11.20 -15.57 2.16
N ILE A 48 -10.38 -14.84 1.41
CA ILE A 48 -10.27 -14.97 -0.05
C ILE A 48 -8.92 -15.62 -0.33
N MET A 49 -8.93 -16.71 -1.10
CA MET A 49 -7.76 -17.51 -1.45
C MET A 49 -7.57 -17.52 -2.97
N MET A 50 -6.34 -17.34 -3.45
CA MET A 50 -6.03 -17.35 -4.88
C MET A 50 -4.57 -17.73 -5.18
N ASP A 51 -4.28 -17.95 -6.47
CA ASP A 51 -2.90 -17.89 -6.97
C ASP A 51 -2.44 -16.42 -7.07
N GLY A 52 -1.76 -15.91 -6.05
CA GLY A 52 -1.34 -14.50 -5.96
C GLY A 52 -0.28 -14.08 -6.99
N GLY A 53 0.37 -15.05 -7.64
CA GLY A 53 1.33 -14.79 -8.72
C GLY A 53 0.67 -14.65 -10.09
N ARG A 54 -0.58 -15.12 -10.25
CA ARG A 54 -1.30 -15.14 -11.54
C ARG A 54 -2.57 -14.31 -11.57
N MET A 55 -3.30 -14.26 -10.46
CA MET A 55 -4.55 -13.51 -10.37
C MET A 55 -4.23 -12.02 -10.25
N ILE A 56 -4.62 -11.22 -11.24
CA ILE A 56 -4.56 -9.76 -11.11
C ILE A 56 -5.66 -9.35 -10.14
N HIS A 57 -5.27 -8.64 -9.10
CA HIS A 57 -6.19 -8.20 -8.07
C HIS A 57 -5.68 -6.95 -7.36
N GLY A 58 -6.59 -6.34 -6.63
CA GLY A 58 -6.33 -5.17 -5.84
C GLY A 58 -7.51 -4.92 -4.92
N VAL A 59 -7.64 -3.66 -4.54
CA VAL A 59 -8.60 -3.24 -3.54
C VAL A 59 -9.12 -1.87 -3.95
N GLU A 60 -10.43 -1.67 -3.89
CA GLU A 60 -11.02 -0.34 -4.03
C GLU A 60 -10.53 0.62 -2.94
N ARG A 61 -10.68 1.91 -3.19
CA ARG A 61 -10.41 2.94 -2.18
C ARG A 61 -11.30 2.72 -0.96
N THR A 62 -10.69 2.69 0.22
CA THR A 62 -11.38 2.76 1.51
C THR A 62 -11.62 4.22 1.87
N GLY A 63 -12.81 4.55 2.37
CA GLY A 63 -13.19 5.94 2.67
C GLY A 63 -13.10 6.86 1.44
N PRO A 64 -13.91 6.66 0.39
CA PRO A 64 -13.97 7.61 -0.73
C PRO A 64 -14.24 9.04 -0.22
N GLY A 65 -13.51 10.02 -0.74
CA GLY A 65 -13.59 11.42 -0.27
C GLY A 65 -12.85 11.70 1.05
N TYR A 66 -12.39 10.68 1.77
CA TYR A 66 -11.54 10.89 2.94
C TYR A 66 -10.15 11.37 2.54
N HIS A 67 -9.66 12.38 3.26
CA HIS A 67 -8.34 12.97 3.07
C HIS A 67 -7.46 12.62 4.28
N SER A 68 -6.63 11.58 4.13
CA SER A 68 -5.64 11.24 5.15
C SER A 68 -4.65 12.39 5.31
N ALA A 69 -4.37 12.76 6.55
CA ALA A 69 -3.27 13.66 6.86
C ALA A 69 -1.94 13.04 6.38
N HIS A 70 -1.01 13.90 5.95
CA HIS A 70 0.26 13.46 5.37
C HIS A 70 1.22 12.97 6.46
N MET A 71 1.58 11.68 6.42
CA MET A 71 2.62 11.11 7.26
C MET A 71 4.01 11.37 6.65
N ILE A 72 4.93 11.89 7.45
CA ILE A 72 6.30 12.17 7.00
C ILE A 72 7.12 10.88 7.07
N LYS A 73 7.75 10.50 5.95
CA LYS A 73 8.68 9.36 5.89
C LYS A 73 9.85 9.61 6.84
N GLY A 74 10.17 8.62 7.67
CA GLY A 74 11.25 8.70 8.67
C GLY A 74 10.77 9.03 10.09
N HIS A 75 9.52 9.49 10.25
CA HIS A 75 8.91 9.59 11.57
C HIS A 75 8.57 8.21 12.14
N PHE A 76 8.52 8.12 13.46
CA PHE A 76 7.97 6.97 14.16
C PHE A 76 6.43 6.99 14.08
N ASN A 77 5.90 6.40 13.01
CA ASN A 77 4.47 6.34 12.73
C ASN A 77 3.81 5.15 13.43
N ARG A 78 2.64 5.33 14.01
CA ARG A 78 1.90 4.28 14.73
C ARG A 78 0.40 4.57 14.81
N ILE A 79 -0.37 3.53 15.08
CA ILE A 79 -1.81 3.61 15.34
C ILE A 79 -2.06 3.09 16.75
N GLU A 80 -2.83 3.82 17.55
CA GLU A 80 -3.02 3.56 18.97
C GLU A 80 -4.48 3.57 19.36
N TYR A 81 -4.92 2.54 20.10
CA TYR A 81 -6.27 2.52 20.65
C TYR A 81 -6.34 3.37 21.92
N GLN A 82 -7.19 4.40 21.91
CA GLN A 82 -7.36 5.32 23.04
C GLN A 82 -8.53 4.92 23.96
N GLY A 83 -9.30 3.89 23.61
CA GLY A 83 -10.54 3.53 24.28
C GLY A 83 -11.76 4.13 23.57
N ASN A 84 -12.97 3.74 24.00
CA ASN A 84 -14.25 4.22 23.45
C ASN A 84 -14.29 4.19 21.91
N ASN A 85 -13.87 3.08 21.31
CA ASN A 85 -13.81 2.90 19.86
C ASN A 85 -13.00 3.98 19.12
N THR A 86 -12.04 4.64 19.77
CA THR A 86 -11.26 5.72 19.17
C THR A 86 -9.80 5.31 19.03
N TRP A 87 -9.24 5.60 17.87
CA TRP A 87 -7.87 5.31 17.50
C TRP A 87 -7.16 6.57 17.04
N TYR A 88 -5.92 6.73 17.45
CA TYR A 88 -5.06 7.83 17.05
C TYR A 88 -4.01 7.33 16.07
N VAL A 89 -3.81 8.06 14.99
CA VAL A 89 -2.64 7.90 14.12
C VAL A 89 -1.63 8.94 14.54
N MET A 90 -0.47 8.47 14.99
CA MET A 90 0.58 9.31 15.54
C MET A 90 1.81 9.26 14.64
N ALA A 91 2.52 10.38 14.52
CA ALA A 91 3.85 10.45 13.91
C ALA A 91 4.79 11.18 14.87
N ASN A 92 5.73 10.44 15.49
CA ASN A 92 6.41 10.90 16.71
C ASN A 92 5.36 11.34 17.75
N ASP A 93 5.46 12.52 18.34
CA ASP A 93 4.49 12.98 19.35
C ASP A 93 3.29 13.74 18.76
N ASP A 94 3.23 13.86 17.44
CA ASP A 94 2.13 14.55 16.76
C ASP A 94 0.96 13.61 16.49
N LEU A 95 -0.24 14.03 16.88
CA LEU A 95 -1.49 13.42 16.46
C LEU A 95 -1.76 13.85 15.02
N VAL A 96 -1.66 12.89 14.11
CA VAL A 96 -1.83 13.07 12.66
C VAL A 96 -3.30 12.93 12.28
N ASP A 97 -3.97 11.93 12.85
CA ASP A 97 -5.37 11.67 12.53
C ASP A 97 -6.09 10.89 13.65
N THR A 98 -7.42 10.88 13.60
CA THR A 98 -8.27 10.14 14.53
C THR A 98 -9.32 9.34 13.78
N PHE A 99 -9.49 8.08 14.14
CA PHE A 99 -10.47 7.17 13.54
C PHE A 99 -11.30 6.47 14.60
N LYS A 100 -12.52 6.09 14.24
CA LYS A 100 -13.35 5.16 14.96
C LYS A 100 -13.05 3.72 14.53
N THR A 101 -13.29 2.76 15.43
CA THR A 101 -13.02 1.33 15.16
C THR A 101 -13.73 0.83 13.90
N ASP A 102 -14.97 1.27 13.66
CA ASP A 102 -15.80 0.92 12.52
C ASP A 102 -15.33 1.57 11.20
N GLU A 103 -14.44 2.56 11.26
CA GLU A 103 -13.79 3.15 10.09
C GLU A 103 -12.60 2.30 9.59
N PHE A 104 -12.11 1.35 10.38
CA PHE A 104 -11.02 0.46 9.96
C PHE A 104 -11.50 -0.74 9.17
N ARG A 105 -10.94 -0.90 7.98
CA ARG A 105 -10.93 -2.20 7.28
C ARG A 105 -9.65 -2.96 7.64
N ILE A 106 -9.78 -3.88 8.59
CA ILE A 106 -8.66 -4.68 9.11
C ILE A 106 -8.56 -5.97 8.31
N THR A 107 -7.40 -6.20 7.71
CA THR A 107 -7.11 -7.39 6.90
C THR A 107 -5.82 -8.06 7.32
N PHE A 108 -5.82 -9.39 7.36
CA PHE A 108 -4.60 -10.19 7.40
C PHE A 108 -4.31 -10.72 6.00
N VAL A 109 -3.15 -10.36 5.45
CA VAL A 109 -2.69 -10.81 4.13
C VAL A 109 -1.46 -11.67 4.30
N TRP A 110 -1.47 -12.85 3.70
CA TRP A 110 -0.32 -13.74 3.69
C TRP A 110 -0.10 -14.30 2.29
N ARG A 111 1.16 -14.68 2.02
CA ARG A 111 1.58 -15.28 0.76
C ARG A 111 2.58 -16.39 1.06
N SER A 112 2.41 -17.52 0.40
CA SER A 112 3.34 -18.64 0.46
C SER A 112 3.68 -19.12 -0.94
N LEU A 113 4.90 -19.60 -1.11
CA LEU A 113 5.33 -20.29 -2.32
C LEU A 113 4.84 -21.73 -2.29
N CYS A 114 4.32 -22.22 -3.40
CA CYS A 114 3.86 -23.59 -3.54
C CYS A 114 4.86 -24.38 -4.39
N PHE A 115 5.52 -25.36 -3.77
CA PHE A 115 6.44 -26.27 -4.45
C PHE A 115 5.73 -27.57 -4.81
N ARG A 116 6.14 -28.20 -5.92
CA ARG A 116 5.57 -29.48 -6.34
C ARG A 116 6.01 -30.62 -5.42
N SER A 117 7.19 -30.50 -4.81
CA SER A 117 7.74 -31.48 -3.87
C SER A 117 8.71 -30.83 -2.89
N GLU A 118 9.09 -31.57 -1.84
CA GLU A 118 10.07 -31.10 -0.86
C GLU A 118 11.46 -30.94 -1.49
N GLU A 119 11.83 -31.76 -2.47
CA GLU A 119 13.11 -31.63 -3.18
C GLU A 119 13.21 -30.31 -3.94
N GLU A 120 12.11 -29.85 -4.55
CA GLU A 120 12.05 -28.56 -5.22
C GLU A 120 12.17 -27.41 -4.22
N LYS A 121 11.52 -27.54 -3.05
CA LYS A 121 11.65 -26.59 -1.95
C LYS A 121 13.10 -26.51 -1.44
N ILE A 122 13.74 -27.64 -1.15
CA ILE A 122 15.13 -27.71 -0.70
C ILE A 122 16.07 -27.07 -1.74
N LYS A 123 15.85 -27.34 -3.03
CA LYS A 123 16.64 -26.72 -4.10
C LYS A 123 16.47 -25.20 -4.11
N PHE A 124 15.25 -24.70 -3.92
CA PHE A 124 14.98 -23.28 -3.81
C PHE A 124 15.65 -22.66 -2.58
N ASP A 125 15.50 -23.28 -1.40
CA ASP A 125 16.08 -22.80 -0.15
C ASP A 125 17.61 -22.70 -0.27
N LYS A 126 18.25 -23.75 -0.82
CA LYS A 126 19.70 -23.77 -1.09
C LYS A 126 20.15 -22.63 -2.02
N HIS A 127 19.40 -22.37 -3.09
CA HIS A 127 19.69 -21.27 -4.01
C HIS A 127 19.64 -19.89 -3.32
N ILE A 128 18.71 -19.69 -2.37
CA ILE A 128 18.65 -18.47 -1.55
C ILE A 128 19.84 -18.38 -0.58
N GLU A 129 20.19 -19.49 0.07
CA GLU A 129 21.32 -19.57 1.01
C GLU A 129 22.66 -19.29 0.34
N GLU A 130 22.88 -19.88 -0.84
CA GLU A 130 24.10 -19.70 -1.64
C GLU A 130 24.14 -18.34 -2.35
N LYS A 131 23.05 -17.54 -2.26
CA LYS A 131 22.90 -16.22 -2.87
C LYS A 131 23.22 -16.24 -4.37
N GLU A 132 22.82 -17.30 -5.06
CA GLU A 132 23.01 -17.48 -6.51
C GLU A 132 22.04 -16.59 -7.31
N PHE A 133 21.96 -15.31 -6.97
CA PHE A 133 21.09 -14.36 -7.64
C PHE A 133 21.72 -13.88 -8.95
N ILE A 134 20.86 -13.55 -9.92
CA ILE A 134 21.29 -12.84 -11.11
C ILE A 134 21.83 -11.46 -10.68
N PRO A 135 23.08 -11.09 -11.03
CA PRO A 135 23.62 -9.77 -10.75
C PRO A 135 22.74 -8.67 -11.33
N HIS A 136 22.65 -7.52 -10.65
CA HIS A 136 21.75 -6.46 -11.10
C HIS A 136 22.16 -5.89 -12.46
N GLU A 137 23.44 -5.93 -12.80
CA GLU A 137 23.98 -5.50 -14.09
C GLU A 137 23.38 -6.33 -15.23
N GLU A 138 23.32 -7.65 -15.06
CA GLU A 138 22.72 -8.55 -16.04
C GLU A 138 21.20 -8.31 -16.17
N ILE A 139 20.52 -8.01 -15.05
CA ILE A 139 19.10 -7.63 -15.08
C ILE A 139 18.91 -6.34 -15.88
N PHE A 140 19.77 -5.33 -15.66
CA PHE A 140 19.69 -4.07 -16.41
C PHE A 140 19.98 -4.27 -17.89
N GLU A 141 20.99 -5.06 -18.26
CA GLU A 141 21.27 -5.38 -19.66
C GLU A 141 20.08 -6.04 -20.35
N LYS A 142 19.41 -6.99 -19.70
CA LYS A 142 18.18 -7.62 -20.21
C LYS A 142 17.05 -6.61 -20.40
N LEU A 143 16.81 -5.75 -19.41
CA LEU A 143 15.77 -4.72 -19.48
C LEU A 143 16.05 -3.69 -20.57
N GLU A 144 17.31 -3.25 -20.70
CA GLU A 144 17.72 -2.33 -21.74
C GLU A 144 17.59 -2.95 -23.14
N ALA A 145 18.00 -4.21 -23.31
CA ALA A 145 17.84 -4.93 -24.56
C ALA A 145 16.36 -5.03 -24.98
N ASP A 146 15.46 -5.36 -24.05
CA ASP A 146 14.02 -5.39 -24.34
C ASP A 146 13.47 -3.99 -24.65
N LEU A 147 13.90 -2.96 -23.92
CA LEU A 147 13.50 -1.58 -24.22
C LEU A 147 13.99 -1.12 -25.62
N ARG A 148 15.21 -1.47 -26.02
CA ARG A 148 15.73 -1.18 -27.38
C ARG A 148 14.95 -1.94 -28.44
N LYS A 149 14.69 -3.24 -28.22
CA LYS A 149 13.86 -4.07 -29.11
C LYS A 149 12.46 -3.48 -29.31
N ARG A 150 11.90 -2.84 -28.28
CA ARG A 150 10.60 -2.14 -28.34
C ARG A 150 10.69 -0.70 -28.90
N GLY A 151 11.88 -0.22 -29.26
CA GLY A 151 12.10 1.16 -29.71
C GLY A 151 11.87 2.21 -28.61
N LYS A 152 11.89 1.82 -27.33
CA LYS A 152 11.67 2.71 -26.17
C LYS A 152 12.96 3.23 -25.56
N LEU A 153 14.12 2.72 -26.00
CA LEU A 153 15.45 3.16 -25.59
C LEU A 153 16.33 3.30 -26.83
N GLY A 154 17.03 4.43 -26.95
CA GLY A 154 17.99 4.63 -28.05
C GLY A 154 19.27 3.82 -27.85
N GLU A 155 20.02 3.56 -28.92
CA GLU A 155 21.21 2.70 -28.89
C GLU A 155 22.23 3.11 -27.82
N ASN A 156 22.50 4.42 -27.70
CA ASN A 156 23.48 4.97 -26.74
C ASN A 156 22.88 5.36 -25.37
N LYS A 157 21.62 5.00 -25.09
CA LYS A 157 20.96 5.27 -23.81
C LYS A 157 20.88 4.00 -22.97
N GLY A 158 21.03 4.14 -21.66
CA GLY A 158 20.96 3.05 -20.70
C GLY A 158 21.00 3.56 -19.26
N ILE A 159 20.99 2.67 -18.27
CA ILE A 159 20.99 3.04 -16.85
C ILE A 159 22.22 3.87 -16.47
N LYS A 160 23.39 3.55 -17.04
CA LYS A 160 24.64 4.27 -16.80
C LYS A 160 24.61 5.71 -17.33
N THR A 161 24.01 5.94 -18.50
CA THR A 161 23.98 7.26 -19.14
C THR A 161 22.80 8.12 -18.69
N MET A 162 21.68 7.51 -18.32
CA MET A 162 20.47 8.22 -17.85
C MET A 162 20.45 8.41 -16.33
N GLY A 163 21.16 7.57 -15.60
CA GLY A 163 21.08 7.46 -14.14
C GLY A 163 19.86 6.66 -13.65
N PRO A 164 19.90 6.14 -12.41
CA PRO A 164 18.88 5.21 -11.89
C PRO A 164 17.46 5.76 -11.87
N LYS A 165 17.28 7.04 -11.51
CA LYS A 165 15.96 7.67 -11.40
C LYS A 165 15.25 7.79 -12.75
N ALA A 166 15.96 8.23 -13.78
CA ALA A 166 15.40 8.40 -15.12
C ALA A 166 15.12 7.04 -15.77
N PHE A 167 16.03 6.08 -15.60
CA PHE A 167 15.83 4.71 -16.08
C PHE A 167 14.65 4.03 -15.39
N ALA A 168 14.54 4.14 -14.06
CA ALA A 168 13.39 3.62 -13.32
C ALA A 168 12.07 4.21 -13.86
N LYS A 169 11.96 5.53 -14.04
CA LYS A 169 10.75 6.15 -14.62
C LYS A 169 10.41 5.60 -16.00
N LEU A 170 11.41 5.36 -16.85
CA LEU A 170 11.21 4.73 -18.17
C LEU A 170 10.64 3.31 -18.02
N LEU A 171 11.20 2.49 -17.13
CA LEU A 171 10.67 1.15 -16.85
C LEU A 171 9.23 1.20 -16.35
N GLN A 172 8.91 2.12 -15.43
CA GLN A 172 7.55 2.28 -14.93
C GLN A 172 6.59 2.64 -16.06
N HIS A 173 6.96 3.57 -16.94
CA HIS A 173 6.13 3.99 -18.05
C HIS A 173 5.87 2.87 -19.09
N VAL A 174 6.89 2.03 -19.34
CA VAL A 174 6.80 0.97 -20.35
C VAL A 174 6.15 -0.31 -19.81
N TYR A 175 6.46 -0.71 -18.58
CA TYR A 175 6.06 -2.02 -18.04
C TYR A 175 4.98 -1.96 -16.96
N MET A 176 4.76 -0.82 -16.30
CA MET A 176 3.77 -0.68 -15.22
C MET A 176 2.63 0.24 -15.67
N GLN A 177 1.87 -0.23 -16.65
CA GLN A 177 0.65 0.45 -17.09
C GLN A 177 -0.53 -0.06 -16.26
N TYR A 178 -1.11 0.84 -15.47
CA TYR A 178 -2.36 0.56 -14.78
C TYR A 178 -3.53 0.78 -15.75
N PRO A 179 -4.61 0.00 -15.64
CA PRO A 179 -5.84 0.31 -16.38
C PRO A 179 -6.28 1.73 -16.05
N LEU A 180 -6.73 2.47 -17.07
CA LEU A 180 -7.23 3.84 -16.94
C LEU A 180 -8.62 3.91 -16.26
N ASP A 181 -9.05 2.83 -15.59
CA ASP A 181 -10.37 2.66 -15.00
C ASP A 181 -10.56 3.54 -13.77
N VAL A 182 -10.72 4.84 -14.03
CA VAL A 182 -11.51 5.73 -13.19
C VAL A 182 -12.80 5.96 -13.99
N PRO A 183 -13.96 5.47 -13.51
CA PRO A 183 -15.25 5.63 -14.21
C PRO A 183 -15.55 7.08 -14.63
N ASP A 184 -14.93 8.06 -13.98
CA ASP A 184 -15.13 9.50 -14.19
C ASP A 184 -13.88 10.24 -14.74
N ALA A 185 -12.83 9.52 -15.18
CA ALA A 185 -11.66 10.17 -15.78
C ALA A 185 -11.92 10.51 -17.25
N TRP A 186 -12.40 11.73 -17.49
CA TRP A 186 -12.51 12.31 -18.84
C TRP A 186 -11.19 12.47 -19.60
N PHE A 187 -10.03 12.30 -18.94
CA PHE A 187 -8.72 12.49 -19.54
C PHE A 187 -7.71 11.48 -18.95
N PRO A 188 -6.91 10.76 -19.77
CA PRO A 188 -6.10 9.61 -19.34
C PRO A 188 -4.79 10.00 -18.63
N PHE A 189 -4.71 11.22 -18.12
CA PHE A 189 -3.57 11.75 -17.39
C PHE A 189 -4.04 12.29 -16.04
N ASN A 190 -3.21 12.15 -15.01
CA ASN A 190 -3.44 12.80 -13.73
C ASN A 190 -3.24 14.33 -13.90
N TYR A 191 -4.28 15.02 -14.39
CA TYR A 191 -4.27 16.46 -14.63
C TYR A 191 -4.01 17.25 -13.34
N CYS A 192 -4.31 16.69 -12.18
CA CYS A 192 -3.97 17.28 -10.89
C CYS A 192 -2.47 17.44 -10.65
N ALA A 193 -1.64 16.62 -11.31
CA ALA A 193 -0.20 16.78 -11.26
C ALA A 193 0.31 18.03 -12.02
N LEU A 194 -0.49 18.60 -12.93
CA LEU A 194 -0.10 19.81 -13.69
C LEU A 194 0.02 21.04 -12.78
N GLY A 195 -0.74 21.08 -11.68
CA GLY A 195 -0.63 22.12 -10.66
C GLY A 195 0.73 22.15 -9.94
N PHE A 196 1.49 21.04 -9.95
CA PHE A 196 2.86 21.02 -9.41
C PHE A 196 3.88 21.70 -10.31
N VAL A 197 3.61 21.77 -11.62
CA VAL A 197 4.52 22.34 -12.62
C VAL A 197 4.17 23.80 -12.89
N ASN A 198 2.88 24.13 -12.90
CA ASN A 198 2.40 25.49 -13.13
C ASN A 198 1.42 25.91 -12.02
N PRO A 199 1.83 26.83 -11.12
CA PRO A 199 1.00 27.30 -10.01
C PRO A 199 -0.36 27.87 -10.43
N TRP A 200 -0.50 28.44 -11.63
CA TRP A 200 -1.80 28.95 -12.10
C TRP A 200 -2.79 27.81 -12.42
N LEU A 201 -2.30 26.69 -12.98
CA LEU A 201 -3.13 25.50 -13.21
C LEU A 201 -3.61 24.91 -11.89
N LYS A 202 -2.87 25.10 -10.78
CA LYS A 202 -3.32 24.68 -9.46
C LYS A 202 -4.63 25.36 -9.06
N THR A 203 -4.73 26.67 -9.26
CA THR A 203 -5.96 27.43 -8.96
C THR A 203 -7.10 26.99 -9.87
N LEU A 204 -6.86 26.86 -11.18
CA LEU A 204 -7.86 26.44 -12.16
C LEU A 204 -8.40 25.03 -11.86
N LEU A 205 -7.51 24.12 -11.47
CA LEU A 205 -7.86 22.72 -11.24
C LEU A 205 -8.33 22.45 -9.81
N SER A 206 -8.19 23.40 -8.87
CA SER A 206 -8.59 23.23 -7.47
C SER A 206 -10.01 22.70 -7.21
N PRO A 207 -11.04 22.97 -8.05
CA PRO A 207 -12.36 22.36 -7.86
C PRO A 207 -12.38 20.84 -8.14
N PHE A 208 -11.42 20.35 -8.92
CA PHE A 208 -11.33 18.97 -9.40
C PHE A 208 -10.15 18.21 -8.80
N CYS A 209 -9.15 18.94 -8.31
CA CYS A 209 -7.88 18.45 -7.82
C CYS A 209 -7.69 18.85 -6.38
N LEU A 210 -7.87 17.86 -5.51
CA LEU A 210 -7.80 18.07 -4.08
C LEU A 210 -6.33 18.03 -3.65
N ASP A 211 -5.86 19.15 -3.10
CA ASP A 211 -4.53 19.26 -2.50
C ASP A 211 -4.38 18.31 -1.30
N LEU A 212 -3.12 18.01 -0.96
CA LEU A 212 -2.80 17.48 0.37
C LEU A 212 -3.28 18.49 1.41
N LYS A 213 -4.20 18.08 2.29
CA LYS A 213 -4.70 18.92 3.36
C LYS A 213 -3.52 19.41 4.20
N GLU A 214 -3.47 20.71 4.47
CA GLU A 214 -2.48 21.28 5.37
C GLU A 214 -2.62 20.61 6.74
N LYS A 215 -1.47 20.30 7.36
CA LYS A 215 -1.44 19.58 8.64
C LYS A 215 -2.13 20.43 9.71
N VAL A 216 -3.32 20.03 10.12
CA VAL A 216 -3.99 20.62 11.28
C VAL A 216 -3.36 20.04 12.54
N ARG A 217 -2.97 20.89 13.49
CA ARG A 217 -2.48 20.43 14.78
C ARG A 217 -3.64 19.85 15.59
N LEU A 218 -3.77 18.53 15.60
CA LEU A 218 -4.84 17.83 16.31
C LEU A 218 -4.54 17.71 17.82
N ASN A 219 -3.27 17.82 18.24
CA ASN A 219 -2.86 17.77 19.64
C ASN A 219 -3.56 18.83 20.53
N ASP A 220 -4.00 19.95 19.95
CA ASP A 220 -4.69 21.01 20.70
C ASP A 220 -6.21 20.74 20.85
N LYS A 221 -6.75 19.78 20.06
CA LYS A 221 -8.18 19.47 20.00
C LYS A 221 -8.55 18.17 20.70
N PHE A 222 -7.59 17.27 20.85
CA PHE A 222 -7.78 15.95 21.42
C PHE A 222 -6.91 15.77 22.66
N PRO A 223 -7.36 14.99 23.65
CA PRO A 223 -6.53 14.69 24.81
C PRO A 223 -5.23 14.00 24.36
N PRO A 224 -4.13 14.18 25.12
CA PRO A 224 -2.87 13.51 24.84
C PRO A 224 -3.07 12.01 24.68
N ALA A 225 -2.33 11.41 23.75
CA ALA A 225 -2.27 9.96 23.60
C ALA A 225 -1.87 9.31 24.93
N LYS A 226 -2.46 8.15 25.24
CA LYS A 226 -2.05 7.35 26.41
C LYS A 226 -0.54 7.10 26.36
N LYS A 227 0.13 7.31 27.50
CA LYS A 227 1.57 7.11 27.60
C LYS A 227 1.93 5.65 27.32
N PHE A 228 3.04 5.44 26.63
CA PHE A 228 3.64 4.11 26.53
C PHE A 228 4.14 3.67 27.89
N CYS A 229 3.87 2.42 28.18
CA CYS A 229 4.51 1.69 29.26
C CYS A 229 5.29 0.56 28.63
N ASP A 230 6.52 0.43 29.11
CA ASP A 230 7.34 -0.73 28.80
C ASP A 230 7.95 -1.22 30.11
N PRO A 231 7.14 -1.91 30.95
CA PRO A 231 7.61 -2.42 32.24
C PRO A 231 8.83 -3.33 32.11
N LEU A 232 9.15 -3.79 30.90
CA LEU A 232 10.22 -4.74 30.62
C LEU A 232 11.31 -4.14 29.74
N ASN A 233 11.31 -2.83 29.53
CA ASN A 233 12.28 -2.09 28.71
C ASN A 233 12.56 -2.74 27.35
N ARG A 234 11.51 -3.28 26.72
CA ARG A 234 11.59 -3.93 25.42
C ARG A 234 11.87 -2.88 24.34
N THR A 235 12.43 -3.34 23.23
CA THR A 235 12.63 -2.48 22.05
C THR A 235 11.32 -2.10 21.36
N ARG A 236 10.20 -2.76 21.69
CA ARG A 236 8.85 -2.47 21.18
C ARG A 236 7.92 -2.09 22.33
N ARG A 237 7.55 -0.81 22.38
CA ARG A 237 6.72 -0.22 23.43
C ARG A 237 5.25 -0.67 23.30
N HIS A 238 4.59 -0.93 24.43
CA HIS A 238 3.18 -1.32 24.50
C HIS A 238 2.29 -0.14 24.93
N THR A 239 1.08 -0.03 24.38
CA THR A 239 0.10 1.04 24.72
C THR A 239 -0.94 0.63 25.75
N ASN A 240 -1.03 -0.67 26.09
CA ASN A 240 -1.98 -1.18 27.08
C ASN A 240 -1.27 -1.33 28.43
N CYS A 241 -1.25 -0.26 29.19
CA CYS A 241 -0.65 -0.25 30.51
C CYS A 241 -1.57 -0.92 31.54
N PRO A 242 -1.00 -1.72 32.46
CA PRO A 242 -1.72 -2.07 33.68
C PRO A 242 -2.16 -0.79 34.41
N GLU A 243 -3.32 -0.84 35.07
CA GLU A 243 -3.76 0.26 35.95
C GLU A 243 -2.66 0.58 36.99
N GLY A 244 -2.35 1.87 37.17
CA GLY A 244 -1.31 2.34 38.09
C GLY A 244 0.11 2.47 37.52
N TYR A 245 0.35 2.18 36.22
CA TYR A 245 1.69 2.34 35.64
C TYR A 245 2.08 3.83 35.45
N GLY A 246 3.12 4.27 36.16
CA GLY A 246 3.66 5.63 36.06
C GLY A 246 2.98 6.68 36.96
N GLU A 247 2.23 6.23 37.95
CA GLU A 247 1.82 7.06 39.10
C GLU A 247 2.96 7.02 40.15
N GLU A 248 3.91 7.95 40.00
CA GLU A 248 4.81 8.43 41.07
C GLU A 248 4.42 9.86 41.46
#